data_AF-A0A8S9S093-F1
#
_entry.id   AF-A0A8S9S093-F1
#
_cell.length_a   1.000
_cell.length_b   1.000
_cell.length_c   1.000
_cell.angle_alpha   90.00
_cell.angle_beta   90.00
_cell.angle_gamma   90.00
#
_symmetry.space_group_name_H-M   'P 1'
#
loop_
_entity.id
_entity.type
_entity.pdbx_description
1 polymer ?
#
loop_
_entity_poly.entity_id
_entity_poly.type
_entity_poly.pdbx_seq_one_letter_code
_entity_poly.pdbx_strand_id
1 'polypeptide(L)' 'MNGGGKVACVTGASGYVASWIVKLLLLRGYTVRATVRNPSLFLIPFSII' A
#
# COMPACT_ATOMS: atom_id res chain seq x y z
N MET A 1 -20.41 1.55 18.13
CA MET A 1 -19.40 1.51 17.05
C MET A 1 -19.10 0.05 16.71
N ASN A 2 -19.72 -0.53 15.68
CA ASN A 2 -19.34 -1.87 15.20
C ASN A 2 -18.22 -1.71 14.15
N GLY A 3 -17.07 -1.19 14.61
CA GLY A 3 -16.01 -0.59 13.80
C GLY A 3 -14.97 -1.58 13.28
N GLY A 4 -15.38 -2.64 12.61
CA GLY A 4 -14.49 -3.63 11.99
C GLY A 4 -13.86 -3.14 10.68
N GLY A 5 -13.26 -1.94 10.66
CA GLY A 5 -12.46 -1.46 9.54
C GLY A 5 -11.26 -2.40 9.37
N LYS A 6 -11.26 -3.21 8.31
CA LYS A 6 -10.31 -4.31 8.14
C LYS A 6 -8.95 -3.72 7.79
N VAL A 7 -8.10 -3.56 8.80
CA VAL A 7 -6.75 -3.02 8.61
C VAL A 7 -5.90 -4.09 7.92
N ALA A 8 -5.42 -3.80 6.72
CA ALA A 8 -4.53 -4.71 5.99
C ALA A 8 -3.07 -4.35 6.26
N CYS A 9 -2.28 -5.30 6.74
CA CYS A 9 -0.84 -5.15 6.91
C CYS A 9 -0.11 -5.69 5.67
N VAL A 10 0.68 -4.85 5.01
CA VAL A 10 1.45 -5.21 3.81
C VAL A 10 2.93 -5.09 4.13
N THR A 11 3.66 -6.20 4.10
CA THR A 11 5.13 -6.20 4.24
C THR A 11 5.77 -6.15 2.85
N GLY A 12 6.61 -5.14 2.59
CA GLY A 12 7.30 -5.02 1.30
C GLY A 12 6.51 -4.29 0.22
N ALA A 13 5.86 -3.17 0.54
CA ALA A 13 5.14 -2.34 -0.44
C ALA A 13 6.04 -1.63 -1.48
N SER A 14 7.33 -1.95 -1.50
CA SER A 14 8.33 -1.44 -2.44
C SER A 14 8.26 -2.09 -3.82
N GLY A 15 7.53 -3.20 -3.98
CA GLY A 15 7.41 -3.90 -5.26
C GLY A 15 6.34 -3.30 -6.18
N TYR A 16 6.52 -3.45 -7.49
CA TYR A 16 5.59 -2.95 -8.52
C TYR A 16 4.14 -3.41 -8.32
N VAL A 17 3.94 -4.68 -7.97
CA VAL A 17 2.60 -5.24 -7.70
C VAL A 17 2.08 -4.80 -6.33
N ALA A 18 2.96 -4.71 -5.34
CA ALA A 18 2.58 -4.37 -3.97
C ALA A 18 2.09 -2.92 -3.85
N SER A 19 2.69 -1.98 -4.58
CA SER A 19 2.24 -0.58 -4.62
C SER A 19 0.84 -0.43 -5.25
N TRP A 20 0.53 -1.21 -6.28
CA TRP A 20 -0.83 -1.29 -6.86
C TRP A 20 -1.86 -1.81 -5.87
N ILE A 21 -1.52 -2.88 -5.14
CA ILE A 21 -2.41 -3.46 -4.13
C ILE A 21 -2.72 -2.42 -3.04
N VAL A 22 -1.70 -1.77 -2.48
CA VAL A 22 -1.90 -0.72 -1.46
C VAL A 22 -2.79 0.41 -1.98
N LYS A 23 -2.55 0.88 -3.21
CA LYS A 23 -3.37 1.92 -3.86
C LYS A 23 -4.82 1.48 -4.02
N LEU A 24 -5.06 0.24 -4.43
CA LEU A 24 -6.40 -0.31 -4.64
C LEU A 24 -7.17 -0.46 -3.32
N LEU A 25 -6.50 -0.89 -2.25
CA LEU A 25 -7.11 -0.99 -0.93
C LEU A 25 -7.43 0.41 -0.36
N LEU A 26 -6.54 1.39 -0.51
CA LEU A 26 -6.81 2.77 -0.12
C LEU A 26 -8.02 3.35 -0.88
N LEU A 27 -8.10 3.15 -2.20
CA LEU A 27 -9.23 3.60 -3.02
C LEU A 27 -10.56 2.97 -2.60
N ARG A 28 -10.53 1.76 -2.06
CA ARG A 28 -11.70 1.06 -1.55
C ARG A 28 -12.08 1.46 -0.12
N GLY A 29 -11.38 2.44 0.47
CA GLY A 29 -11.65 2.94 1.82
C GLY A 29 -11.12 2.04 2.93
N TYR A 30 -10.17 1.14 2.62
CA TYR A 30 -9.51 0.33 3.64
C TYR A 30 -8.32 1.08 4.24
N THR A 31 -8.11 0.88 5.53
CA THR A 31 -6.91 1.33 6.22
C THR A 31 -5.79 0.32 5.97
N VAL A 32 -4.71 0.75 5.33
CA VAL A 32 -3.56 -0.12 5.02
C VAL A 32 -2.34 0.34 5.80
N ARG A 33 -1.64 -0.60 6.41
CA ARG A 33 -0.34 -0.40 7.06
C ARG A 33 0.73 -1.12 6.27
N ALA A 34 1.45 -0.36 5.45
CA ALA A 34 2.52 -0.89 4.63
C ALA A 34 3.89 -0.63 5.28
N THR A 35 4.75 -1.65 5.33
CA THR A 35 6.17 -1.49 5.70
C THR A 35 7.05 -1.51 4.45
N VAL A 36 7.91 -0.50 4.33
CA VAL A 36 8.82 -0.33 3.20
C VAL A 36 10.23 -0.19 3.74
N ARG A 37 11.17 -1.02 3.25
CA ARG A 37 12.58 -0.92 3.67
C ARG A 37 13.24 0.36 3.15
N ASN A 38 12.82 0.83 1.97
CA ASN A 38 13.27 2.08 1.39
C ASN A 38 12.07 2.86 0.83
N PRO A 39 11.62 3.94 1.51
CA PRO A 39 10.47 4.72 1.04
C PRO A 39 10.77 5.50 -0.25
N SER A 40 12.04 5.72 -0.60
CA SER A 40 12.40 6.38 -1.87
C SER A 40 11.98 5.56 -3.09
N LEU A 41 11.91 4.22 -2.97
CA LEU A 41 11.40 3.34 -4.04
C LEU A 41 9.86 3.33 -4.12
N PHE A 42 9.15 3.82 -3.11
CA PHE A 42 7.70 4.00 -3.16
C PHE A 42 7.32 5.33 -3.81
N LEU A 43 8.23 6.31 -3.80
CA LEU A 43 8.07 7.64 -4.39
C LEU A 43 8.52 7.71 -5.85
N ILE A 44 9.14 6.66 -6.41
CA ILE A 44 9.41 6.66 -7.85
C ILE A 44 8.06 6.64 -8.59
N PRO A 45 7.82 7.62 -9.47
CA PRO A 45 6.57 7.66 -10.22
C PRO A 45 6.47 6.36 -11.04
N PHE A 46 5.24 5.88 -11.19
CA PHE A 46 4.82 4.76 -12.04
C PHE A 46 5.24 4.88 -13.53
N SER A 47 6.14 5.80 -13.90
CA SER A 47 6.54 6.14 -15.26
C SER A 47 7.77 5.39 -15.79
N ILE A 48 8.36 4.43 -15.06
CA ILE A 48 9.59 3.71 -15.48
C ILE A 48 9.40 2.18 -15.66
N ILE A 49 8.15 1.72 -15.66
CA ILE A 49 7.73 0.38 -16.12
C ILE A 49 6.61 0.53 -17.14
#